data_AF-A0A4Y8KAE6-F1
#
_entry.id   AF-A0A4Y8KAE6-F1
#
_cell.length_a   1.000
_cell.length_b   1.000
_cell.length_c   1.000
_cell.angle_alpha   90.00
_cell.angle_beta   90.00
_cell.angle_gamma   90.00
#
_symmetry.space_group_name_H-M   'P 1'
#
loop_
_entity.id
_entity.type
_entity.pdbx_description
1 polymer ?
#
loop_
_entity_poly.entity_id
_entity_poly.type
_entity_poly.pdbx_seq_one_letter_code
_entity_poly.pdbx_strand_id
1 'polypeptide(L)'
;MSSSAPHPSLHSLARPDAGWRFTLYPEAGEGGGSFHSSIRRVPSYVSRGFAADPERSAAEAGRRARATLRRYCSANRLNRLGTLTFRGSGCHDPELLRLHLGEFFRSLRSSLGGTAFPYAWVPEWHKTGHGLHAHFAVGRFIKRSLIEAAWGHGFVHIKLLGDLPVGSSYLSEARIAAGYLSKYVAKSFADPSVRVLGLLLTPTEYRASIAD
;
A
#
# COMPACT_ATOMS: atom_id res chain seq x y z
N MET A 1 -30.98 36.36 -40.98
CA MET A 1 -31.16 36.08 -39.54
C MET A 1 -31.13 34.57 -39.37
N SER A 2 -29.97 34.00 -38.99
CA SER A 2 -29.79 32.55 -38.88
C SER A 2 -30.01 32.13 -37.43
N SER A 3 -31.13 31.45 -37.17
CA SER A 3 -31.47 30.88 -35.87
C SER A 3 -30.62 29.64 -35.64
N SER A 4 -29.69 29.69 -34.69
CA SER A 4 -28.90 28.51 -34.28
C SER A 4 -29.82 27.50 -33.59
N ALA A 5 -29.88 26.28 -34.11
CA ALA A 5 -30.57 25.17 -33.46
C ALA A 5 -29.98 24.92 -32.05
N PRO A 6 -30.81 24.61 -31.03
CA PRO A 6 -30.30 24.30 -29.70
C PRO A 6 -29.46 23.02 -29.75
N HIS A 7 -28.25 23.10 -29.17
CA HIS A 7 -27.32 21.99 -28.96
C HIS A 7 -28.02 20.81 -28.26
N PRO A 8 -27.61 19.55 -28.53
CA PRO A 8 -28.24 18.35 -27.99
C PRO A 8 -28.37 18.41 -26.46
N SER A 9 -29.56 18.04 -26.01
CA SER A 9 -30.07 18.13 -24.65
C SER A 9 -29.10 17.58 -23.60
N LEU A 10 -28.64 18.45 -22.71
CA LEU A 10 -28.13 18.04 -21.41
C LEU A 10 -29.29 17.40 -20.64
N HIS A 11 -29.35 16.07 -20.62
CA HIS A 11 -30.33 15.35 -19.82
C HIS A 11 -30.03 15.56 -18.33
N SER A 12 -31.02 16.01 -17.56
CA SER A 12 -30.92 16.11 -16.11
C SER A 12 -30.69 14.72 -15.51
N LEU A 13 -29.76 14.62 -14.56
CA LEU A 13 -29.57 13.40 -13.78
C LEU A 13 -30.86 13.10 -13.02
N ALA A 14 -31.37 11.87 -13.13
CA ALA A 14 -32.66 11.48 -12.55
C ALA A 14 -32.60 11.33 -11.01
N ARG A 15 -31.39 11.42 -10.42
CA ARG A 15 -31.19 11.37 -8.97
C ARG A 15 -30.29 12.52 -8.53
N PRO A 16 -30.58 13.13 -7.36
CA PRO A 16 -29.77 14.23 -6.84
C PRO A 16 -28.36 13.80 -6.41
N ASP A 17 -28.15 12.50 -6.18
CA ASP A 17 -26.86 11.93 -5.76
C ASP A 17 -26.05 11.27 -6.90
N ALA A 18 -26.59 11.33 -8.12
CA ALA A 18 -25.87 10.96 -9.33
C ALA A 18 -24.96 12.11 -9.77
N GLY A 19 -23.85 11.77 -10.43
CA GLY A 19 -22.85 12.75 -10.85
C GLY A 19 -21.43 12.28 -10.56
N TRP A 20 -20.47 13.17 -10.81
CA TRP A 20 -19.07 12.91 -10.48
C TRP A 20 -18.85 12.94 -8.98
N ARG A 21 -18.25 11.87 -8.45
CA ARG A 21 -17.73 11.86 -7.09
C ARG A 21 -16.21 11.82 -7.14
N PHE A 22 -15.59 12.64 -6.30
CA PHE A 22 -14.15 12.69 -6.15
C PHE A 22 -13.77 12.40 -4.71
N THR A 23 -12.59 11.81 -4.53
CA THR A 23 -11.93 11.65 -3.24
C THR A 23 -10.50 12.14 -3.41
N LEU A 24 -10.13 13.11 -2.58
CA LEU A 24 -8.81 13.71 -2.57
C LEU A 24 -7.99 13.14 -1.41
N TYR A 25 -6.70 12.97 -1.64
CA TYR A 25 -5.70 12.54 -0.65
C TYR A 25 -4.57 13.57 -0.66
N PRO A 26 -4.76 14.73 -0.01
CA PRO A 26 -3.85 15.87 -0.10
C PRO A 26 -2.41 15.50 0.29
N GLU A 27 -2.24 14.78 1.41
CA GLU A 27 -0.93 14.34 1.90
C GLU A 27 -0.19 13.41 0.92
N ALA A 28 -0.92 12.65 0.11
CA ALA A 28 -0.34 11.81 -0.94
C ALA A 28 -0.12 12.56 -2.27
N GLY A 29 -0.67 13.76 -2.41
CA GLY A 29 -0.74 14.50 -3.68
C GLY A 29 -1.51 13.72 -4.74
N GLU A 30 -2.61 13.06 -4.35
CA GLU A 30 -3.41 12.21 -5.22
C GLU A 30 -4.90 12.51 -5.11
N GLY A 31 -5.66 12.15 -6.15
CA GLY A 31 -7.11 12.12 -6.13
C GLY A 31 -7.63 11.01 -7.03
N GLY A 32 -8.90 10.66 -6.89
CA GLY A 32 -9.59 9.76 -7.79
C GLY A 32 -11.07 10.09 -7.83
N GLY A 33 -11.72 9.79 -8.95
CA GLY A 33 -13.15 10.02 -9.07
C GLY A 33 -13.83 8.98 -9.96
N SER A 34 -15.12 8.83 -9.75
CA SER A 34 -15.98 7.99 -10.56
C SER A 34 -17.32 8.67 -10.76
N PHE A 35 -17.88 8.50 -11.95
CA PHE A 35 -19.23 8.92 -12.23
C PHE A 35 -20.24 7.92 -11.63
N HIS A 36 -21.16 8.40 -10.82
CA HIS A 36 -22.28 7.64 -10.28
C HIS A 36 -23.49 7.85 -11.19
N SER A 37 -23.89 6.80 -11.91
CA SER A 37 -25.04 6.85 -12.80
C SER A 37 -26.36 6.99 -12.03
N SER A 38 -27.36 7.58 -12.71
CA SER A 38 -28.73 7.64 -12.19
C SER A 38 -29.35 6.24 -12.03
N ILE A 39 -28.90 5.27 -12.84
CA ILE A 39 -29.28 3.86 -12.73
C ILE A 39 -28.30 3.19 -11.76
N ARG A 40 -28.79 2.75 -10.60
CA ARG A 40 -27.98 1.97 -9.66
C ARG A 40 -28.15 0.49 -9.92
N ARG A 41 -27.04 -0.21 -10.12
CA ARG A 41 -27.00 -1.66 -9.96
C ARG A 41 -27.20 -1.98 -8.47
N VAL A 42 -28.20 -2.78 -8.13
CA VAL A 42 -28.32 -3.37 -6.78
C VAL A 42 -27.30 -4.51 -6.72
N PRO A 43 -26.23 -4.42 -5.91
CA PRO A 43 -25.27 -5.51 -5.78
C PRO A 43 -25.96 -6.66 -5.03
N SER A 44 -25.90 -7.87 -5.58
CA SER A 44 -26.13 -9.06 -4.77
C SER A 44 -24.94 -9.27 -3.84
N TYR A 45 -25.21 -9.54 -2.56
CA TYR A 45 -24.15 -9.93 -1.64
C TYR A 45 -23.54 -11.26 -2.13
N VAL A 46 -22.21 -11.33 -2.11
CA VAL A 46 -21.46 -12.53 -2.45
C VAL A 46 -20.49 -12.81 -1.30
N SER A 47 -20.57 -14.01 -0.74
CA SER A 47 -19.66 -14.45 0.32
C SER A 47 -18.21 -14.46 -0.17
N ARG A 48 -17.27 -14.27 0.77
CA ARG A 48 -15.83 -14.30 0.46
C ARG A 48 -15.48 -15.64 -0.20
N GLY A 49 -14.78 -15.58 -1.33
CA GLY A 49 -14.37 -16.77 -2.10
C GLY A 49 -15.34 -17.18 -3.20
N PHE A 50 -16.56 -16.65 -3.22
CA PHE A 50 -17.61 -17.04 -4.17
C PHE A 50 -17.86 -16.00 -5.26
N ALA A 51 -16.86 -15.15 -5.53
CA ALA A 51 -16.96 -14.14 -6.59
C ALA A 51 -17.32 -14.81 -7.92
N ALA A 52 -18.30 -14.26 -8.65
CA ALA A 52 -18.67 -14.76 -9.97
C ALA A 52 -17.50 -14.76 -10.96
N ASP A 53 -16.54 -13.85 -10.76
CA ASP A 53 -15.26 -13.79 -11.46
C ASP A 53 -14.13 -13.60 -10.43
N PRO A 54 -13.53 -14.68 -9.93
CA PRO A 54 -12.47 -14.64 -8.93
C PRO A 54 -11.18 -13.94 -9.42
N GLU A 55 -10.86 -14.05 -10.71
CA GLU A 55 -9.66 -13.47 -11.30
C GLU A 55 -9.76 -11.95 -11.37
N ARG A 56 -10.88 -11.45 -11.91
CA ARG A 56 -11.17 -10.02 -11.92
C ARG A 56 -11.20 -9.45 -10.50
N SER A 57 -11.86 -10.16 -9.58
CA SER A 57 -11.93 -9.73 -8.17
C SER A 57 -10.54 -9.61 -7.55
N ALA A 58 -9.65 -10.60 -7.78
CA ALA A 58 -8.27 -10.55 -7.31
C ALA A 58 -7.46 -9.41 -7.96
N ALA A 59 -7.64 -9.17 -9.26
CA ALA A 59 -6.98 -8.08 -9.97
C ALA A 59 -7.42 -6.70 -9.43
N GLU A 60 -8.72 -6.51 -9.19
CA GLU A 60 -9.26 -5.29 -8.57
C GLU A 60 -8.75 -5.11 -7.14
N ALA A 61 -8.71 -6.17 -6.32
CA ALA A 61 -8.15 -6.14 -4.98
C ALA A 61 -6.67 -5.74 -5.01
N GLY A 62 -5.87 -6.32 -5.91
CA GLY A 62 -4.46 -5.98 -6.09
C GLY A 62 -4.25 -4.53 -6.58
N ARG A 63 -5.13 -4.00 -7.43
CA ARG A 63 -5.10 -2.57 -7.82
C ARG A 63 -5.39 -1.66 -6.63
N ARG A 64 -6.41 -1.97 -5.82
CA ARG A 64 -6.76 -1.21 -4.62
C ARG A 64 -5.65 -1.24 -3.58
N ALA A 65 -5.06 -2.41 -3.30
CA ALA A 65 -3.96 -2.56 -2.36
C ALA A 65 -2.72 -1.74 -2.76
N ARG A 66 -2.36 -1.75 -4.05
CA ARG A 66 -1.27 -0.91 -4.58
C ARG A 66 -1.56 0.58 -4.42
N ALA A 67 -2.79 1.01 -4.73
CA ALA A 67 -3.18 2.40 -4.55
C ALA A 67 -3.10 2.82 -3.08
N THR A 68 -3.61 1.98 -2.17
CA THR A 68 -3.53 2.22 -0.72
C THR A 68 -2.09 2.31 -0.24
N LEU A 69 -1.23 1.35 -0.61
CA LEU A 69 0.17 1.36 -0.22
C LEU A 69 0.89 2.62 -0.71
N ARG A 70 0.68 2.99 -1.97
CA ARG A 70 1.31 4.19 -2.55
C ARG A 70 0.88 5.47 -1.87
N ARG A 71 -0.41 5.63 -1.58
CA ARG A 71 -0.93 6.78 -0.84
C ARG A 71 -0.36 6.82 0.56
N TYR A 72 -0.32 5.67 1.26
CA TYR A 72 0.26 5.57 2.59
C TYR A 72 1.74 5.93 2.61
N CYS A 73 2.55 5.36 1.70
CA CYS A 73 3.96 5.68 1.60
C CYS A 73 4.18 7.17 1.31
N SER A 74 3.41 7.74 0.37
CA SER A 74 3.52 9.15 -0.02
C SER A 74 3.17 10.08 1.15
N ALA A 75 2.00 9.87 1.77
CA ALA A 75 1.53 10.67 2.91
C ALA A 75 2.51 10.61 4.11
N ASN A 76 3.15 9.46 4.32
CA ASN A 76 4.09 9.25 5.43
C ASN A 76 5.56 9.43 5.01
N ARG A 77 5.82 9.87 3.78
CA ARG A 77 7.16 10.10 3.21
C ARG A 77 8.12 8.91 3.39
N LEU A 78 7.63 7.69 3.21
CA LEU A 78 8.43 6.48 3.35
C LEU A 78 9.43 6.36 2.21
N ASN A 79 10.67 6.81 2.41
CA ASN A 79 11.68 6.94 1.34
C ASN A 79 12.95 6.09 1.56
N ARG A 80 13.03 5.37 2.68
CA ARG A 80 14.15 4.48 2.98
C ARG A 80 13.69 3.04 2.90
N LEU A 81 14.28 2.27 1.98
CA LEU A 81 13.96 0.87 1.77
C LEU A 81 14.98 -0.01 2.47
N GLY A 82 14.49 -0.98 3.22
CA GLY A 82 15.31 -2.04 3.77
C GLY A 82 14.82 -3.43 3.44
N THR A 83 15.71 -4.40 3.62
CA THR A 83 15.46 -5.82 3.46
C THR A 83 15.92 -6.54 4.72
N LEU A 84 15.07 -7.42 5.23
CA LEU A 84 15.31 -8.29 6.39
C LEU A 84 15.37 -9.73 5.90
N THR A 85 16.50 -10.37 6.15
CA THR A 85 16.77 -11.74 5.69
C THR A 85 17.18 -12.60 6.88
N PHE A 86 16.59 -13.79 6.98
CA PHE A 86 16.99 -14.78 7.98
C PHE A 86 18.39 -15.33 7.70
N ARG A 87 19.11 -15.75 8.74
CA ARG A 87 20.38 -16.49 8.61
C ARG A 87 20.11 -17.98 8.39
N GLY A 88 21.10 -18.72 7.90
CA GLY A 88 21.07 -20.18 7.84
C GLY A 88 20.21 -20.71 6.69
N SER A 89 19.30 -21.64 6.98
CA SER A 89 18.35 -22.20 6.00
C SER A 89 17.19 -21.25 5.65
N GLY A 90 17.11 -20.12 6.34
CA GLY A 90 16.07 -19.12 6.22
C GLY A 90 14.72 -19.54 6.83
N CYS A 91 13.67 -18.77 6.53
CA CYS A 91 12.32 -18.99 7.07
C CYS A 91 11.36 -19.37 5.94
N HIS A 92 10.67 -20.51 6.07
CA HIS A 92 9.68 -20.97 5.09
C HIS A 92 8.25 -20.91 5.62
N ASP A 93 8.07 -20.34 6.81
CA ASP A 93 6.78 -20.19 7.47
C ASP A 93 6.31 -18.73 7.43
N PRO A 94 5.24 -18.43 6.65
CA PRO A 94 4.63 -17.11 6.59
C PRO A 94 4.16 -16.56 7.95
N GLU A 95 3.69 -17.40 8.85
CA GLU A 95 3.18 -16.97 10.16
C GLU A 95 4.33 -16.56 11.08
N LEU A 96 5.38 -17.38 11.11
CA LEU A 96 6.61 -17.06 11.84
C LEU A 96 7.25 -15.77 11.33
N LEU A 97 7.28 -15.54 10.01
CA LEU A 97 7.73 -14.27 9.45
C LEU A 97 6.94 -13.08 10.02
N ARG A 98 5.60 -13.19 10.09
CA ARG A 98 4.74 -12.11 10.60
C ARG A 98 5.00 -11.83 12.09
N LEU A 99 5.22 -12.86 12.89
CA LEU A 99 5.55 -12.74 14.31
C LEU A 99 6.87 -11.98 14.48
N HIS A 100 7.94 -12.43 13.82
CA HIS A 100 9.25 -11.79 13.88
C HIS A 100 9.23 -10.35 13.34
N LEU A 101 8.46 -10.05 12.30
CA LEU A 101 8.29 -8.68 11.82
C LEU A 101 7.54 -7.79 12.83
N GLY A 102 6.53 -8.34 13.50
CA GLY A 102 5.84 -7.65 14.60
C GLY A 102 6.80 -7.31 15.73
N GLU A 103 7.63 -8.27 16.14
CA GLU A 103 8.66 -8.07 17.17
C GLU A 103 9.72 -7.07 16.73
N PHE A 104 10.21 -7.16 15.50
CA PHE A 104 11.14 -6.20 14.91
C PHE A 104 10.63 -4.76 15.01
N PHE A 105 9.41 -4.46 14.57
CA PHE A 105 8.89 -3.08 14.62
C PHE A 105 8.56 -2.62 16.03
N ARG A 106 8.17 -3.52 16.95
CA ARG A 106 8.00 -3.18 18.37
C ARG A 106 9.34 -2.86 19.04
N SER A 107 10.34 -3.72 18.84
CA SER A 107 11.70 -3.53 19.35
C SER A 107 12.30 -2.23 18.82
N LEU A 108 12.19 -2.01 17.51
CA LEU A 108 12.69 -0.79 16.87
C LEU A 108 12.00 0.46 17.41
N ARG A 109 10.69 0.41 17.68
CA ARG A 109 9.95 1.50 18.32
C ARG A 109 10.49 1.81 19.71
N SER A 110 10.68 0.78 20.53
CA SER A 110 11.26 0.93 21.88
C SER A 110 12.64 1.57 21.82
N SER A 111 13.51 1.12 20.91
CA SER A 111 14.85 1.70 20.71
C SER A 111 14.84 3.15 20.19
N LEU A 112 13.74 3.59 19.59
CA LEU A 112 13.53 4.97 19.11
C LEU A 112 12.83 5.87 20.13
N GLY A 113 12.70 5.44 21.38
CA GLY A 113 12.05 6.20 22.46
C GLY A 113 10.54 5.97 22.57
N GLY A 114 10.02 4.86 22.04
CA GLY A 114 8.64 4.40 22.26
C GLY A 114 7.56 5.09 21.43
N THR A 115 7.87 6.23 20.79
CA THR A 115 6.89 6.96 19.96
C THR A 115 6.58 6.18 18.68
N ALA A 116 5.30 6.12 18.31
CA ALA A 116 4.88 5.50 17.05
C ALA A 116 5.56 6.17 15.85
N PHE A 117 5.91 5.39 14.84
CA PHE A 117 6.43 5.90 13.57
C PHE A 117 5.81 5.12 12.41
N PRO A 118 5.58 5.77 11.26
CA PRO A 118 5.06 5.09 10.08
C PRO A 118 6.05 4.11 9.46
N TYR A 119 5.56 2.94 9.08
CA TYR A 119 6.31 1.94 8.33
C TYR A 119 5.38 1.12 7.44
N ALA A 120 5.95 0.49 6.41
CA ALA A 120 5.27 -0.50 5.59
C ALA A 120 6.22 -1.68 5.36
N TRP A 121 5.67 -2.88 5.14
CA TRP A 121 6.47 -4.05 4.79
C TRP A 121 5.70 -4.99 3.86
N VAL A 122 6.46 -5.80 3.10
CA VAL A 122 5.95 -6.85 2.22
C VAL A 122 6.86 -8.07 2.29
N PRO A 123 6.30 -9.28 2.32
CA PRO A 123 7.08 -10.52 2.25
C PRO A 123 7.44 -10.83 0.79
N GLU A 124 8.59 -11.47 0.58
CA GLU A 124 9.01 -12.01 -0.71
C GLU A 124 9.73 -13.35 -0.53
N TRP A 125 9.38 -14.33 -1.36
CA TRP A 125 10.13 -15.57 -1.50
C TRP A 125 11.43 -15.35 -2.28
N HIS A 126 12.56 -15.71 -1.69
CA HIS A 126 13.85 -15.64 -2.36
C HIS A 126 13.94 -16.69 -3.49
N LYS A 127 14.44 -16.28 -4.66
CA LYS A 127 14.50 -17.12 -5.88
C LYS A 127 15.33 -18.40 -5.75
N THR A 128 16.23 -18.47 -4.78
CA THR A 128 17.18 -19.60 -4.60
C THR A 128 16.67 -20.65 -3.61
N GLY A 129 15.43 -20.56 -3.13
CA GLY A 129 14.91 -21.48 -2.11
C GLY A 129 15.46 -21.23 -0.70
N HIS A 130 16.10 -20.08 -0.46
CA HIS A 130 16.51 -19.66 0.89
C HIS A 130 15.32 -19.27 1.80
N GLY A 131 14.10 -19.26 1.27
CA GLY A 131 12.88 -18.94 2.01
C GLY A 131 12.48 -17.47 1.89
N LEU A 132 11.64 -17.04 2.82
CA LEU A 132 11.08 -15.71 2.92
C LEU A 132 12.10 -14.69 3.43
N HIS A 133 12.09 -13.52 2.79
CA HIS A 133 12.62 -12.28 3.34
C HIS A 133 11.51 -11.22 3.35
N ALA A 134 11.75 -10.09 4.02
CA ALA A 134 10.81 -8.98 4.02
C ALA A 134 11.48 -7.70 3.51
N HIS A 135 10.78 -6.98 2.64
CA HIS A 135 11.12 -5.60 2.33
C HIS A 135 10.30 -4.67 3.20
N PHE A 136 10.91 -3.61 3.68
CA PHE A 136 10.22 -2.60 4.46
C PHE A 136 10.59 -1.19 4.03
N ALA A 137 9.75 -0.23 4.38
CA ALA A 137 9.99 1.19 4.20
C ALA A 137 9.73 1.98 5.48
N VAL A 138 10.57 2.98 5.74
CA VAL A 138 10.42 3.94 6.85
C VAL A 138 10.63 5.38 6.35
N GLY A 139 9.99 6.35 7.00
CA GLY A 139 10.04 7.77 6.60
C GLY A 139 11.10 8.61 7.30
N ARG A 140 11.87 8.01 8.22
CA ARG A 140 12.90 8.70 9.01
C ARG A 140 14.22 7.97 8.95
N PHE A 141 15.31 8.70 9.21
CA PHE A 141 16.60 8.07 9.42
C PHE A 141 16.57 7.24 10.70
N ILE A 142 17.07 6.01 10.60
CA ILE A 142 17.25 5.08 11.71
C ILE A 142 18.67 4.53 11.55
N LYS A 143 19.47 4.62 12.62
CA LYS A 143 20.83 4.08 12.61
C LYS A 143 20.77 2.58 12.31
N ARG A 144 21.60 2.12 11.36
CA ARG A 144 21.63 0.71 10.94
C ARG A 144 21.81 -0.25 12.11
N SER A 145 22.65 0.10 13.08
CA SER A 145 22.87 -0.72 14.29
C SER A 145 21.59 -0.97 15.10
N LEU A 146 20.66 -0.01 15.15
CA LEU A 146 19.37 -0.21 15.81
C LEU A 146 18.48 -1.17 15.03
N ILE A 147 18.55 -1.12 13.71
CA ILE A 147 17.79 -2.03 12.83
C ILE A 147 18.32 -3.45 12.95
N GLU A 148 19.64 -3.62 12.99
CA GLU A 148 20.29 -4.92 13.19
C GLU A 148 19.97 -5.51 14.57
N ALA A 149 20.06 -4.69 15.62
CA ALA A 149 19.69 -5.09 16.98
C ALA A 149 18.20 -5.46 17.10
N ALA A 150 17.32 -4.73 16.44
CA ALA A 150 15.90 -5.04 16.42
C ALA A 150 15.57 -6.28 15.59
N TRP A 151 16.33 -6.58 14.54
CA TRP A 151 16.06 -7.74 13.68
C TRP A 151 16.48 -9.04 14.33
N GLY A 152 17.71 -9.16 14.83
CA GLY A 152 18.19 -10.33 15.57
C GLY A 152 18.26 -11.67 14.81
N HIS A 153 17.59 -11.82 13.66
CA HIS A 153 17.42 -13.11 12.97
C HIS A 153 18.32 -13.31 11.75
N GLY A 154 19.12 -12.30 11.37
CA GLY A 154 20.05 -12.44 10.25
C GLY A 154 20.59 -11.13 9.71
N PHE A 155 20.41 -10.91 8.42
CA PHE A 155 21.02 -9.79 7.69
C PHE A 155 20.02 -8.67 7.47
N VAL A 156 20.54 -7.45 7.55
CA VAL A 156 19.81 -6.22 7.26
C VAL A 156 20.53 -5.48 6.15
N HIS A 157 19.78 -5.06 5.15
CA HIS A 157 20.22 -4.07 4.18
C HIS A 157 19.27 -2.87 4.25
N ILE A 158 19.77 -1.63 4.21
CA ILE A 158 18.93 -0.43 4.15
C ILE A 158 19.59 0.62 3.27
N LYS A 159 18.79 1.30 2.45
CA LYS A 159 19.22 2.40 1.60
C LYS A 159 18.20 3.53 1.60
N LEU A 160 18.69 4.76 1.50
CA LEU A 160 17.89 5.90 1.06
C LEU A 160 17.72 5.81 -0.46
N LEU A 161 16.52 6.03 -0.97
CA LEU A 161 16.31 6.20 -2.41
C LEU A 161 16.76 7.62 -2.78
N GLY A 162 17.81 7.75 -3.59
CA GLY A 162 18.43 9.05 -3.88
C GLY A 162 18.97 9.25 -5.29
N ASP A 163 18.92 8.23 -6.17
CA ASP A 163 19.32 8.39 -7.58
C ASP A 163 18.12 8.89 -8.40
N LEU A 164 17.75 10.15 -8.16
CA LEU A 164 16.59 10.78 -8.76
C LEU A 164 16.97 12.07 -9.49
N PRO A 165 16.21 12.47 -10.52
CA PRO A 165 16.42 13.75 -11.20
C PRO A 165 16.47 14.91 -10.21
N VAL A 166 17.35 15.88 -10.48
CA VAL A 166 17.46 17.12 -9.71
C VAL A 166 16.08 17.77 -9.60
N GLY A 167 15.71 18.22 -8.40
CA GLY A 167 14.37 18.76 -8.11
C GLY A 167 13.33 17.73 -7.69
N SER A 168 13.70 16.45 -7.55
CA SER A 168 12.82 15.43 -6.97
C SER A 168 12.48 15.75 -5.52
N SER A 169 11.21 15.57 -5.17
CA SER A 169 10.71 15.81 -3.82
C SER A 169 10.70 14.53 -2.99
N TYR A 170 10.51 14.67 -1.67
CA TYR A 170 10.24 13.52 -0.79
C TYR A 170 9.02 12.69 -1.23
N LEU A 171 8.04 13.30 -1.92
CA LEU A 171 6.91 12.57 -2.50
C LEU A 171 7.36 11.69 -3.68
N SER A 172 8.29 12.18 -4.50
CA SER A 172 8.87 11.40 -5.61
C SER A 172 9.60 10.17 -5.07
N GLU A 173 10.43 10.33 -4.04
CA GLU A 173 11.12 9.22 -3.38
C GLU A 173 10.15 8.20 -2.78
N ALA A 174 9.12 8.68 -2.07
CA ALA A 174 8.13 7.83 -1.43
C ALA A 174 7.27 7.04 -2.43
N ARG A 175 6.97 7.63 -3.61
CA ARG A 175 6.30 6.93 -4.71
C ARG A 175 7.15 5.82 -5.29
N ILE A 176 8.46 5.98 -5.32
CA ILE A 176 9.39 4.95 -5.80
C ILE A 176 9.51 3.82 -4.77
N ALA A 177 9.60 4.14 -3.48
CA ALA A 177 9.53 3.13 -2.43
C ALA A 177 8.23 2.32 -2.51
N ALA A 178 7.10 3.00 -2.70
CA ALA A 178 5.81 2.36 -2.91
C ALA A 178 5.78 1.47 -4.16
N GLY A 179 6.37 1.92 -5.28
CA GLY A 179 6.47 1.13 -6.51
C GLY A 179 7.28 -0.15 -6.28
N TYR A 180 8.39 -0.05 -5.57
CA TYR A 180 9.24 -1.20 -5.23
C TYR A 180 8.48 -2.22 -4.36
N LEU A 181 7.83 -1.78 -3.29
CA LEU A 181 7.02 -2.65 -2.43
C LEU A 181 5.80 -3.23 -3.19
N SER A 182 5.17 -2.43 -4.06
CA SER A 182 3.98 -2.81 -4.84
C SER A 182 4.23 -3.99 -5.79
N LYS A 183 5.48 -4.19 -6.23
CA LYS A 183 5.89 -5.37 -7.01
C LYS A 183 5.52 -6.67 -6.29
N TYR A 184 5.71 -6.68 -4.97
CA TYR A 184 5.51 -7.87 -4.13
C TYR A 184 4.06 -8.01 -3.68
N VAL A 185 3.39 -6.88 -3.39
CA VAL A 185 1.95 -6.88 -3.10
C VAL A 185 1.16 -7.52 -4.23
N ALA A 186 1.41 -7.11 -5.48
CA ALA A 186 0.69 -7.65 -6.64
C ALA A 186 0.89 -9.16 -6.80
N LYS A 187 2.10 -9.67 -6.51
CA LYS A 187 2.41 -11.10 -6.56
C LYS A 187 1.60 -11.88 -5.50
N SER A 188 1.42 -11.32 -4.30
CA SER A 188 0.61 -11.93 -3.23
C SER A 188 -0.89 -12.06 -3.56
N PHE A 189 -1.44 -11.20 -4.42
CA PHE A 189 -2.84 -11.31 -4.88
C PHE A 189 -3.00 -12.22 -6.09
N ALA A 190 -1.98 -12.29 -6.95
CA ALA A 190 -1.96 -13.17 -8.12
C ALA A 190 -1.77 -14.65 -7.74
N ASP A 191 -1.02 -14.93 -6.68
CA ASP A 191 -0.75 -16.28 -6.21
C ASP A 191 -1.75 -16.73 -5.13
N PRO A 192 -2.64 -17.71 -5.40
CA PRO A 192 -3.61 -18.21 -4.42
C PRO A 192 -2.98 -18.71 -3.11
N SER A 193 -1.74 -19.19 -3.14
CA SER A 193 -1.02 -19.70 -1.97
C SER A 193 -0.49 -18.61 -1.03
N VAL A 194 -0.46 -17.35 -1.49
CA VAL A 194 0.15 -16.20 -0.78
C VAL A 194 -0.92 -15.21 -0.25
N ARG A 195 -2.21 -15.45 -0.53
CA ARG A 195 -3.33 -14.52 -0.25
C ARG A 195 -3.55 -14.16 1.23
N VAL A 196 -2.87 -14.82 2.16
CA VAL A 196 -3.01 -14.64 3.62
C VAL A 196 -2.04 -13.59 4.20
N LEU A 197 -1.03 -13.14 3.45
CA LEU A 197 0.09 -12.33 3.95
C LEU A 197 -0.19 -10.82 4.07
N GLY A 198 -1.41 -10.44 4.43
CA GLY A 198 -1.95 -9.07 4.41
C GLY A 198 -1.02 -7.98 4.95
N LEU A 199 -0.97 -6.86 4.19
CA LEU A 199 -0.43 -5.56 4.59
C LEU A 199 -0.91 -5.22 6.00
N LEU A 200 0.02 -5.17 6.97
CA LEU A 200 -0.23 -4.49 8.24
C LEU A 200 0.30 -3.07 8.13
N LEU A 201 -0.60 -2.13 7.81
CA LEU A 201 -0.44 -0.71 8.06
C LEU A 201 -1.13 -0.43 9.41
N THR A 202 -0.41 -0.16 10.49
CA THR A 202 -1.01 0.25 11.77
C THR A 202 -0.09 1.21 12.52
N PRO A 203 -0.61 2.14 13.38
CA PRO A 203 -1.98 2.16 13.91
C PRO A 203 -2.78 3.48 13.72
N THR A 204 -4.09 3.28 13.51
CA THR A 204 -5.25 4.16 13.83
C THR A 204 -5.35 5.56 13.22
N GLU A 205 -6.58 5.91 12.76
CA GLU A 205 -7.03 7.25 12.34
C GLU A 205 -6.62 7.78 10.95
N TYR A 206 -7.04 7.09 9.89
CA TYR A 206 -7.36 7.77 8.61
C TYR A 206 -8.88 7.86 8.39
N ARG A 207 -9.61 8.11 9.47
CA ARG A 207 -11.06 8.40 9.49
C ARG A 207 -11.36 9.46 10.57
N ALA A 208 -11.06 10.72 10.27
CA ALA A 208 -11.71 11.90 10.85
C ALA A 208 -11.26 13.13 10.06
N SER A 209 -11.97 13.46 8.98
CA SER A 209 -12.01 14.79 8.33
C SER A 209 -12.73 14.67 6.97
N ILE A 210 -13.93 14.10 6.94
CA ILE A 210 -14.98 14.46 5.97
C ILE A 210 -16.31 14.27 6.72
N ALA A 211 -16.63 15.27 7.54
CA ALA A 211 -17.97 15.61 7.99
C ALA A 211 -17.92 17.12 8.20
N ASP A 212 -18.30 17.85 7.16
CA ASP A 212 -19.45 18.75 7.17
C ASP A 212 -20.20 18.52 5.85
#